data_AF-A0A840F100-F1
#
_entry.id   AF-A0A840F100-F1
#
_cell.length_a   1.000
_cell.length_b   1.000
_cell.length_c   1.000
_cell.angle_alpha   90.00
_cell.angle_beta   90.00
_cell.angle_gamma   90.00
#
_symmetry.space_group_name_H-M   'P 1'
#
loop_
_entity.id
_entity.type
_entity.pdbx_description
1 polymer ?
#
loop_
_entity_poly.entity_id
_entity_poly.type
_entity_poly.pdbx_seq_one_letter_code
_entity_poly.pdbx_strand_id
1 'polypeptide(L)'
;MIGARVVVAVGAGLAALVLAACSSSEVPAPPPAPVLGWVVGDGCASTPERIRADADGLVAHGVVNAGYRTLYVLCDDAERPAPLDDRALHGYLDERGLSMDVVSTGDEEIASAMAADTDLPALRTAITRHVMGAEPLVFTGDAALLDPAHIATVTNAQVLAVSQDARRTAGAPIGGDANRFSRALGSQGLVVSLTNDDSTAREMSIQIDEVNLAGDDSVMATDVWTGRRIRSSGGALTVLVASTDSALLRIG
;
A
#
# COMPACT_ATOMS: atom_id res chain seq x y z
N MET A 1 -50.89 49.86 64.68
CA MET A 1 -52.13 49.15 64.28
C MET A 1 -52.03 48.83 62.80
N ILE A 2 -52.18 47.54 62.45
CA ILE A 2 -52.82 47.01 61.22
C ILE A 2 -52.29 47.59 59.89
N GLY A 3 -51.76 46.85 58.93
CA GLY A 3 -51.97 45.48 58.51
C GLY A 3 -51.61 45.41 57.01
N ALA A 4 -51.31 44.21 56.55
CA ALA A 4 -50.74 43.88 55.24
C ALA A 4 -51.47 44.47 54.02
N ARG A 5 -50.73 44.61 52.90
CA ARG A 5 -51.04 43.86 51.66
C ARG A 5 -49.88 43.90 50.66
N VAL A 6 -49.47 42.69 50.30
CA VAL A 6 -48.54 42.31 49.24
C VAL A 6 -49.22 42.52 47.88
N VAL A 7 -48.51 43.10 46.92
CA VAL A 7 -48.83 42.99 45.48
C VAL A 7 -47.58 42.50 44.77
N VAL A 8 -47.70 41.31 44.19
CA VAL A 8 -46.72 40.61 43.38
C VAL A 8 -46.69 41.24 41.99
N ALA A 9 -45.50 41.64 41.51
CA ALA A 9 -45.28 42.00 40.12
C ALA A 9 -44.28 41.00 39.51
N VAL A 10 -44.78 40.16 38.61
CA VAL A 10 -44.02 39.21 37.80
C VAL A 10 -43.34 39.99 36.67
N GLY A 11 -42.01 40.11 36.73
CA GLY A 11 -41.17 40.63 35.65
C GLY A 11 -40.43 39.48 34.97
N ALA A 12 -40.80 39.17 33.73
CA ALA A 12 -40.18 38.16 32.88
C ALA A 12 -38.76 38.60 32.47
N GLY A 13 -37.74 37.89 32.96
CA GLY A 13 -36.36 38.02 32.48
C GLY A 13 -36.11 37.07 31.31
N LEU A 14 -35.91 37.61 30.11
CA LEU A 14 -35.43 36.86 28.95
C LEU A 14 -33.94 36.55 29.16
N ALA A 15 -33.61 35.32 29.58
CA ALA A 15 -32.24 34.82 29.57
C ALA A 15 -31.95 34.21 28.19
N ALA A 16 -31.22 34.92 27.35
CA ALA A 16 -30.70 34.37 26.10
C ALA A 16 -29.57 33.38 26.41
N LEU A 17 -29.88 32.08 26.43
CA LEU A 17 -28.87 31.03 26.42
C LEU A 17 -28.20 31.01 25.04
N VAL A 18 -26.97 31.49 24.95
CA VAL A 18 -26.09 31.21 23.82
C VAL A 18 -25.59 29.79 23.99
N LEU A 19 -26.25 28.83 23.34
CA LEU A 19 -25.72 27.48 23.17
C LEU A 19 -24.52 27.57 22.23
N ALA A 20 -23.32 27.62 22.82
CA ALA A 20 -22.09 27.36 22.09
C ALA A 20 -22.13 25.90 21.61
N ALA A 21 -22.59 25.71 20.37
CA ALA A 21 -22.46 24.43 19.68
C ALA A 21 -20.96 24.13 19.52
N CYS A 22 -20.43 23.22 20.34
CA CYS A 22 -19.14 22.62 20.10
C CYS A 22 -19.24 21.81 18.81
N SER A 23 -18.96 22.44 17.67
CA SER A 23 -18.67 21.73 16.44
C SER A 23 -17.40 20.93 16.68
N SER A 24 -17.56 19.65 17.02
CA SER A 24 -16.45 18.72 17.04
C SER A 24 -16.04 18.53 15.58
N SER A 25 -14.92 19.12 15.18
CA SER A 25 -14.28 18.79 13.92
C SER A 25 -13.88 17.32 14.00
N GLU A 26 -14.71 16.45 13.44
CA GLU A 26 -14.41 15.04 13.33
C GLU A 26 -13.20 14.91 12.40
N VAL A 27 -12.07 14.45 12.96
CA VAL A 27 -10.87 14.19 12.18
C VAL A 27 -11.24 13.07 11.20
N PRO A 28 -11.13 13.29 9.87
CA PRO A 28 -11.46 12.26 8.90
C PRO A 28 -10.69 10.98 9.21
N ALA A 29 -11.37 9.83 9.14
CA ALA A 29 -10.71 8.54 9.26
C ALA A 29 -9.59 8.43 8.20
N PRO A 30 -8.43 7.86 8.54
CA PRO A 30 -7.36 7.66 7.57
C PRO A 30 -7.86 6.76 6.43
N PRO A 31 -7.38 6.95 5.19
CA PRO A 31 -7.73 6.06 4.07
C PRO A 31 -7.36 4.62 4.41
N PRO A 32 -8.03 3.60 3.86
CA PRO A 32 -7.69 2.19 4.11
C PRO A 32 -6.24 1.89 3.73
N ALA A 33 -5.64 0.89 4.38
CA ALA A 33 -4.29 0.45 4.01
C ALA A 33 -4.30 -0.12 2.58
N PRO A 34 -3.20 0.04 1.82
CA PRO A 34 -3.10 -0.60 0.51
C PRO A 34 -3.26 -2.11 0.65
N VAL A 35 -4.14 -2.69 -0.17
CA VAL A 35 -4.44 -4.11 -0.09
C VAL A 35 -3.28 -4.94 -0.64
N LEU A 36 -3.02 -6.09 -0.02
CA LEU A 36 -2.11 -7.12 -0.51
C LEU A 36 -2.98 -8.28 -1.02
N GLY A 37 -2.97 -8.51 -2.33
CA GLY A 37 -3.83 -9.54 -2.90
C GLY A 37 -3.27 -10.24 -4.13
N TRP A 38 -4.03 -11.22 -4.61
CA TRP A 38 -3.63 -12.07 -5.72
C TRP A 38 -4.82 -12.44 -6.59
N VAL A 39 -4.70 -12.27 -7.90
CA VAL A 39 -5.71 -12.70 -8.87
C VAL A 39 -5.53 -14.19 -9.13
N VAL A 40 -6.60 -14.96 -8.95
CA VAL A 40 -6.62 -16.43 -9.06
C VAL A 40 -7.70 -16.90 -10.03
N GLY A 41 -7.59 -18.18 -10.42
CA GLY A 41 -8.55 -18.83 -11.29
C GLY A 41 -8.46 -18.42 -12.75
N ASP A 42 -9.49 -18.80 -13.49
CA ASP A 42 -9.68 -18.62 -14.93
C ASP A 42 -10.87 -17.68 -15.20
N GLY A 43 -11.02 -16.67 -14.34
CA GLY A 43 -12.12 -15.72 -14.34
C GLY A 43 -13.49 -16.34 -14.06
N CYS A 44 -14.56 -15.97 -14.79
CA CYS A 44 -15.90 -16.54 -14.60
C CYS A 44 -15.98 -18.06 -14.83
N ALA A 45 -15.00 -18.65 -15.54
CA ALA A 45 -14.92 -20.09 -15.78
C ALA A 45 -14.22 -20.86 -14.64
N SER A 46 -13.77 -20.16 -13.59
CA SER A 46 -13.05 -20.77 -12.48
C SER A 46 -13.90 -21.82 -11.76
N THR A 47 -13.28 -22.95 -11.45
CA THR A 47 -13.86 -23.97 -10.57
C THR A 47 -13.35 -23.81 -9.14
N PRO A 48 -14.08 -24.33 -8.13
CA PRO A 48 -13.57 -24.42 -6.78
C PRO A 48 -12.22 -25.13 -6.70
N GLU A 49 -12.03 -26.21 -7.46
CA GLU A 49 -10.78 -26.97 -7.49
C GLU A 49 -9.61 -26.13 -8.01
N ARG A 50 -9.84 -25.31 -9.03
CA ARG A 50 -8.82 -24.40 -9.56
C ARG A 50 -8.42 -23.36 -8.52
N ILE A 51 -9.40 -22.70 -7.88
CA ILE A 51 -9.15 -21.68 -6.86
C ILE A 51 -8.41 -22.28 -5.65
N ARG A 52 -8.78 -23.50 -5.23
CA ARG A 52 -8.07 -24.23 -4.17
C ARG A 52 -6.61 -24.51 -4.56
N ALA A 53 -6.36 -24.91 -5.81
CA ALA A 53 -5.00 -25.17 -6.28
C ALA A 53 -4.12 -23.91 -6.24
N ASP A 54 -4.65 -22.77 -6.71
CA ASP A 54 -3.95 -21.48 -6.66
C ASP A 54 -3.69 -21.05 -5.20
N ALA A 55 -4.69 -21.21 -4.32
CA ALA A 55 -4.57 -20.92 -2.89
C ALA A 55 -3.52 -21.80 -2.19
N ASP A 56 -3.49 -23.10 -2.47
CA ASP A 56 -2.48 -24.01 -1.91
C ASP A 56 -1.07 -23.63 -2.40
N GLY A 57 -0.92 -23.17 -3.64
CA GLY A 57 0.34 -22.60 -4.15
C GLY A 57 0.81 -21.40 -3.34
N LEU A 58 -0.07 -20.42 -3.12
CA LEU A 58 0.24 -19.23 -2.30
C LEU A 58 0.65 -19.59 -0.87
N VAL A 59 -0.03 -20.56 -0.26
CA VAL A 59 0.29 -21.04 1.09
C VAL A 59 1.64 -21.75 1.10
N ALA A 60 1.88 -22.67 0.17
CA ALA A 60 3.10 -23.48 0.10
C ALA A 60 4.36 -22.62 -0.07
N HIS A 61 4.25 -21.53 -0.83
CA HIS A 61 5.36 -20.59 -1.07
C HIS A 61 5.47 -19.46 -0.03
N GLY A 62 4.62 -19.48 1.01
CA GLY A 62 4.67 -18.50 2.10
C GLY A 62 4.16 -17.11 1.72
N VAL A 63 3.50 -16.96 0.57
CA VAL A 63 2.92 -15.69 0.10
C VAL A 63 1.83 -15.22 1.08
N VAL A 64 1.02 -16.14 1.60
CA VAL A 64 0.01 -15.84 2.65
C VAL A 64 0.66 -15.36 3.95
N ASN A 65 1.82 -15.90 4.31
CA ASN A 65 2.57 -15.48 5.51
C ASN A 65 3.16 -14.07 5.35
N ALA A 66 3.40 -13.63 4.12
CA ALA A 66 3.83 -12.26 3.82
C ALA A 66 2.67 -11.24 3.89
N GLY A 67 1.42 -11.70 3.98
CA GLY A 67 0.24 -10.84 4.19
C GLY A 67 -0.72 -10.76 3.01
N TYR A 68 -0.43 -11.41 1.89
CA TYR A 68 -1.34 -11.53 0.74
C TYR A 68 -2.49 -12.48 1.11
N ARG A 69 -3.59 -11.91 1.61
CA ARG A 69 -4.73 -12.67 2.15
C ARG A 69 -5.99 -12.55 1.31
N THR A 70 -6.05 -11.58 0.41
CA THR A 70 -7.21 -11.37 -0.45
C THR A 70 -6.97 -12.00 -1.82
N LEU A 71 -7.86 -12.89 -2.22
CA LEU A 71 -7.89 -13.50 -3.55
C LEU A 71 -8.96 -12.80 -4.39
N TYR A 72 -8.62 -12.46 -5.64
CA TYR A 72 -9.58 -11.90 -6.60
C TYR A 72 -9.85 -12.90 -7.72
N VAL A 73 -11.12 -13.16 -8.00
CA VAL A 73 -11.55 -13.85 -9.22
C VAL A 73 -12.15 -12.80 -10.15
N LEU A 74 -11.55 -12.61 -11.32
CA LEU A 74 -12.00 -11.60 -12.28
C LEU A 74 -13.22 -12.12 -13.05
N CYS A 75 -14.37 -11.50 -12.87
CA CYS A 75 -15.59 -11.89 -13.56
C CYS A 75 -16.48 -10.68 -13.87
N ASP A 76 -16.69 -10.43 -15.16
CA ASP A 76 -17.55 -9.34 -15.66
C ASP A 76 -19.00 -9.77 -15.89
N ASP A 77 -19.31 -11.05 -15.66
CA ASP A 77 -20.67 -11.56 -15.81
C ASP A 77 -21.58 -10.98 -14.72
N ALA A 78 -22.70 -10.39 -15.14
CA ALA A 78 -23.66 -9.75 -14.24
C ALA A 78 -24.32 -10.73 -13.25
N GLU A 79 -24.31 -12.03 -13.56
CA GLU A 79 -24.75 -13.09 -12.67
C GLU A 79 -23.53 -13.91 -12.25
N ARG A 80 -23.21 -13.86 -10.95
CA ARG A 80 -22.06 -14.58 -10.41
C ARG A 80 -22.25 -16.10 -10.62
N PRO A 81 -21.25 -16.82 -11.15
CA PRO A 81 -21.35 -18.25 -11.32
C PRO A 81 -21.57 -18.95 -9.97
N ALA A 82 -22.59 -19.81 -9.88
CA ALA A 82 -22.88 -20.59 -8.67
C ALA A 82 -21.67 -21.35 -8.07
N PRO A 83 -20.70 -21.85 -8.86
CA PRO A 83 -19.48 -22.45 -8.30
C PRO A 83 -18.60 -21.49 -7.48
N LEU A 84 -18.68 -20.18 -7.72
CA LEU A 84 -17.92 -19.17 -6.97
C LEU A 84 -18.57 -18.79 -5.64
N ASP A 85 -19.88 -19.06 -5.46
CA ASP A 85 -20.59 -18.88 -4.19
C ASP A 85 -20.64 -20.18 -3.36
N ASP A 86 -19.73 -21.13 -3.64
CA ASP A 86 -19.65 -22.42 -2.95
C ASP A 86 -19.20 -22.25 -1.48
N ARG A 87 -20.06 -22.62 -0.52
CA ARG A 87 -19.75 -22.52 0.92
C ARG A 87 -18.54 -23.36 1.34
N ALA A 88 -18.33 -24.53 0.73
CA ALA A 88 -17.19 -25.38 1.03
C ALA A 88 -15.89 -24.78 0.49
N LEU A 89 -15.93 -24.05 -0.63
CA LEU A 89 -14.79 -23.24 -1.09
C LEU A 89 -14.44 -22.15 -0.08
N HIS A 90 -15.41 -21.33 0.34
CA HIS A 90 -15.16 -20.26 1.31
C HIS A 90 -14.63 -20.81 2.64
N GLY A 91 -15.22 -21.88 3.18
CA GLY A 91 -14.72 -22.51 4.41
C GLY A 91 -13.29 -23.04 4.28
N TYR A 92 -12.93 -23.59 3.12
CA TYR A 92 -11.57 -24.05 2.84
C TYR A 92 -10.54 -22.90 2.81
N LEU A 93 -10.93 -21.74 2.26
CA LEU A 93 -10.08 -20.55 2.20
C LEU A 93 -9.93 -19.91 3.59
N ASP A 94 -11.02 -19.82 4.34
CA ASP A 94 -11.04 -19.29 5.71
C ASP A 94 -10.09 -20.07 6.64
N GLU A 95 -10.07 -21.41 6.53
CA GLU A 95 -9.15 -22.27 7.29
C GLU A 95 -7.66 -21.98 7.00
N ARG A 96 -7.36 -21.38 5.84
CA ARG A 96 -6.01 -20.93 5.43
C ARG A 96 -5.78 -19.45 5.70
N GLY A 97 -6.77 -18.74 6.26
CA GLY A 97 -6.73 -17.30 6.49
C GLY A 97 -6.72 -16.48 5.20
N LEU A 98 -7.42 -16.98 4.18
CA LEU A 98 -7.63 -16.35 2.89
C LEU A 98 -9.10 -15.94 2.76
N SER A 99 -9.34 -14.77 2.15
CA SER A 99 -10.66 -14.35 1.68
C SER A 99 -10.67 -14.31 0.17
N MET A 100 -11.85 -14.42 -0.44
CA MET A 100 -12.02 -14.33 -1.89
C MET A 100 -13.14 -13.36 -2.23
N ASP A 101 -12.84 -12.46 -3.16
CA ASP A 101 -13.77 -11.54 -3.76
C ASP A 101 -13.86 -11.80 -5.28
N VAL A 102 -15.08 -11.71 -5.81
CA VAL A 102 -15.33 -11.74 -7.25
C VAL A 102 -15.53 -10.29 -7.69
N VAL A 103 -14.63 -9.83 -8.55
CA VAL A 103 -14.51 -8.42 -8.96
C VAL A 103 -14.56 -8.31 -10.48
N SER A 104 -15.01 -7.17 -10.98
CA SER A 104 -14.99 -6.88 -12.42
C SER A 104 -13.57 -6.51 -12.87
N THR A 105 -13.24 -6.77 -14.13
CA THR A 105 -11.92 -6.47 -14.71
C THR A 105 -11.57 -4.98 -14.69
N GLY A 106 -12.59 -4.11 -14.58
CA GLY A 106 -12.43 -2.67 -14.45
C GLY A 106 -12.35 -2.14 -13.02
N ASP A 107 -12.41 -2.99 -11.99
CA ASP A 107 -12.36 -2.54 -10.60
C ASP A 107 -10.99 -1.94 -10.26
N GLU A 108 -11.00 -0.77 -9.62
CA GLU A 108 -9.77 0.01 -9.33
C GLU A 108 -8.75 -0.79 -8.51
N GLU A 109 -9.22 -1.72 -7.66
CA GLU A 109 -8.38 -2.55 -6.81
C GLU A 109 -7.47 -3.51 -7.59
N ILE A 110 -7.90 -3.94 -8.78
CA ILE A 110 -7.16 -4.89 -9.63
C ILE A 110 -6.71 -4.27 -10.96
N ALA A 111 -7.10 -3.02 -11.26
CA ALA A 111 -6.77 -2.31 -12.49
C ALA A 111 -5.25 -2.20 -12.75
N SER A 112 -4.44 -2.21 -11.70
CA SER A 112 -2.98 -2.16 -11.77
C SER A 112 -2.30 -3.47 -11.33
N ALA A 113 -3.01 -4.60 -11.35
CA ALA A 113 -2.43 -5.88 -10.95
C ALA A 113 -1.17 -6.23 -11.77
N MET A 114 -0.11 -6.62 -11.06
CA MET A 114 1.22 -6.87 -11.64
C MET A 114 1.41 -8.36 -11.92
N ALA A 115 1.90 -8.72 -13.10
CA ALA A 115 2.28 -10.11 -13.39
C ALA A 115 3.52 -10.51 -12.58
N ALA A 116 3.37 -11.50 -11.69
CA ALA A 116 4.41 -11.88 -10.73
C ALA A 116 5.62 -12.60 -11.37
N ASP A 117 5.48 -13.09 -12.60
CA ASP A 117 6.51 -13.76 -13.40
C ASP A 117 7.27 -12.79 -14.33
N THR A 118 7.01 -11.50 -14.22
CA THR A 118 7.78 -10.44 -14.90
C THR A 118 9.25 -10.49 -14.48
N ASP A 119 10.16 -10.23 -15.43
CA ASP A 119 11.60 -10.11 -15.17
C ASP A 119 11.92 -9.27 -13.92
N LEU A 120 12.84 -9.75 -13.07
CA LEU A 120 13.04 -9.26 -11.71
C LEU A 120 13.31 -7.74 -11.59
N PRO A 121 14.18 -7.12 -12.41
CA PRO A 121 14.29 -5.65 -12.50
C PRO A 121 12.97 -4.94 -12.76
N ALA A 122 12.20 -5.40 -13.74
CA ALA A 122 10.92 -4.79 -14.10
C ALA A 122 9.87 -5.01 -13.00
N LEU A 123 9.85 -6.19 -12.36
CA LEU A 123 8.99 -6.50 -11.22
C LEU A 123 9.30 -5.60 -10.02
N ARG A 124 10.57 -5.45 -9.65
CA ARG A 124 10.99 -4.52 -8.57
C ARG A 124 10.63 -3.08 -8.88
N THR A 125 10.74 -2.67 -10.14
CA THR A 125 10.31 -1.35 -10.58
C THR A 125 8.80 -1.17 -10.45
N ALA A 126 7.99 -2.13 -10.89
CA ALA A 126 6.53 -2.09 -10.76
C ALA A 126 6.10 -1.99 -9.29
N ILE A 127 6.64 -2.86 -8.43
CA ILE A 127 6.38 -2.83 -6.99
C ILE A 127 6.82 -1.49 -6.38
N THR A 128 8.00 -0.99 -6.75
CA THR A 128 8.50 0.31 -6.27
C THR A 128 7.54 1.44 -6.63
N ARG A 129 7.00 1.47 -7.84
CA ARG A 129 6.03 2.50 -8.25
C ARG A 129 4.74 2.44 -7.43
N HIS A 130 4.17 1.25 -7.23
CA HIS A 130 2.99 1.07 -6.38
C HIS A 130 3.26 1.48 -4.93
N VAL A 131 4.42 1.09 -4.38
CA VAL A 131 4.86 1.50 -3.04
C VAL A 131 4.99 3.02 -2.97
N MET A 132 5.55 3.70 -3.97
CA MET A 132 5.64 5.16 -3.94
C MET A 132 4.28 5.83 -4.15
N GLY A 133 3.34 5.20 -4.87
CA GLY A 133 1.96 5.65 -5.04
C GLY A 133 1.06 5.40 -3.82
N ALA A 134 1.51 4.62 -2.83
CA ALA A 134 0.66 4.08 -1.77
C ALA A 134 -0.53 3.26 -2.34
N GLU A 135 -0.28 2.51 -3.41
CA GLU A 135 -1.26 1.73 -4.15
C GLU A 135 -1.29 0.26 -3.67
N PRO A 136 -2.40 -0.46 -3.92
CA PRO A 136 -2.46 -1.90 -3.67
C PRO A 136 -1.31 -2.66 -4.33
N LEU A 137 -0.84 -3.72 -3.67
CA LEU A 137 0.07 -4.69 -4.27
C LEU A 137 -0.76 -5.94 -4.60
N VAL A 138 -1.34 -5.93 -5.79
CA VAL A 138 -2.08 -7.07 -6.33
C VAL A 138 -1.25 -7.71 -7.42
N PHE A 139 -1.09 -9.02 -7.35
CA PHE A 139 -0.35 -9.79 -8.35
C PHE A 139 -1.24 -10.73 -9.14
N THR A 140 -0.79 -11.10 -10.34
CA THR A 140 -1.39 -12.15 -11.17
C THR A 140 -0.34 -13.23 -11.49
N GLY A 141 -0.81 -14.38 -11.97
CA GLY A 141 0.03 -15.52 -12.32
C GLY A 141 -0.02 -16.64 -11.29
N ASP A 142 0.59 -17.78 -11.61
CA ASP A 142 0.60 -18.96 -10.75
C ASP A 142 1.79 -18.91 -9.79
N ALA A 143 1.50 -18.64 -8.51
CA ALA A 143 2.51 -18.59 -7.46
C ALA A 143 3.27 -19.92 -7.28
N ALA A 144 2.66 -21.06 -7.61
CA ALA A 144 3.32 -22.37 -7.52
C ALA A 144 4.39 -22.58 -8.61
N LEU A 145 4.36 -21.76 -9.67
CA LEU A 145 5.33 -21.80 -10.77
C LEU A 145 6.43 -20.74 -10.66
N LEU A 146 6.32 -19.81 -9.70
CA LEU A 146 7.34 -18.79 -9.47
C LEU A 146 8.61 -19.40 -8.89
N ASP A 147 9.75 -18.98 -9.42
CA ASP A 147 11.03 -19.35 -8.85
C ASP A 147 11.25 -18.65 -7.48
N PRO A 148 12.22 -19.12 -6.67
CA PRO A 148 12.48 -18.54 -5.36
C PRO A 148 12.85 -17.06 -5.37
N ALA A 149 13.41 -16.53 -6.47
CA ALA A 149 13.80 -15.13 -6.56
C ALA A 149 12.59 -14.22 -6.79
N HIS A 150 11.62 -14.66 -7.59
CA HIS A 150 10.33 -13.95 -7.75
C HIS A 150 9.53 -13.99 -6.46
N ILE A 151 9.45 -15.16 -5.79
CA ILE A 151 8.80 -15.26 -4.47
C ILE A 151 9.46 -14.34 -3.45
N ALA A 152 10.80 -14.33 -3.35
CA ALA A 152 11.50 -13.44 -2.44
C ALA A 152 11.28 -11.94 -2.75
N THR A 153 11.05 -11.60 -4.03
CA THR A 153 10.78 -10.23 -4.47
C THR A 153 9.39 -9.78 -4.04
N VAL A 154 8.34 -10.55 -4.33
CA VAL A 154 6.95 -10.19 -3.98
C VAL A 154 6.70 -10.28 -2.47
N THR A 155 7.46 -11.11 -1.74
CA THR A 155 7.33 -11.29 -0.28
C THR A 155 8.36 -10.50 0.54
N ASN A 156 9.10 -9.56 -0.07
CA ASN A 156 10.15 -8.83 0.64
C ASN A 156 9.58 -8.02 1.83
N ALA A 157 9.88 -8.48 3.04
CA ALA A 157 9.32 -7.91 4.26
C ALA A 157 9.65 -6.42 4.48
N GLN A 158 10.80 -5.95 4.00
CA GLN A 158 11.16 -4.53 4.13
C GLN A 158 10.33 -3.66 3.18
N VAL A 159 10.10 -4.14 1.96
CA VAL A 159 9.24 -3.45 0.97
C VAL A 159 7.79 -3.44 1.44
N LEU A 160 7.29 -4.58 1.94
CA LEU A 160 5.93 -4.67 2.49
C LEU A 160 5.73 -3.76 3.69
N ALA A 161 6.73 -3.60 4.57
CA ALA A 161 6.65 -2.66 5.67
C ALA A 161 6.52 -1.20 5.20
N VAL A 162 7.15 -0.83 4.08
CA VAL A 162 7.01 0.51 3.47
C VAL A 162 5.66 0.66 2.77
N SER A 163 5.20 -0.37 2.04
CA SER A 163 3.87 -0.40 1.42
C SER A 163 2.77 -0.14 2.45
N GLN A 164 2.85 -0.84 3.59
CA GLN A 164 1.86 -0.81 4.66
C GLN A 164 2.04 0.35 5.66
N ASP A 165 2.82 1.37 5.30
CA ASP A 165 3.01 2.56 6.13
C ASP A 165 1.67 3.23 6.50
N ALA A 166 1.54 3.63 7.76
CA ALA A 166 0.31 4.17 8.34
C ALA A 166 -0.12 5.52 7.74
N ARG A 167 0.78 6.27 7.10
CA ARG A 167 0.45 7.56 6.48
C ARG A 167 -0.34 7.38 5.19
N ARG A 168 -0.17 6.25 4.48
CA ARG A 168 -0.98 5.85 3.31
C ARG A 168 -1.15 6.98 2.28
N THR A 169 -0.10 7.77 2.10
CA THR A 169 -0.10 8.95 1.23
C THR A 169 0.94 8.73 0.14
N ALA A 170 0.55 8.98 -1.10
CA ALA A 170 1.46 8.94 -2.25
C ALA A 170 2.64 9.90 -2.10
N GLY A 171 3.76 9.53 -2.71
CA GLY A 171 4.93 10.36 -2.87
C GLY A 171 4.78 11.41 -3.97
N ALA A 172 5.85 12.18 -4.17
CA ALA A 172 5.95 13.17 -5.23
C ALA A 172 7.31 13.10 -5.95
N PRO A 173 7.37 13.49 -7.24
CA PRO A 173 8.63 13.64 -7.97
C PRO A 173 9.57 14.63 -7.29
N ILE A 174 10.86 14.32 -7.27
CA ILE A 174 11.93 15.17 -6.74
C ILE A 174 12.43 16.07 -7.88
N GLY A 175 12.27 17.38 -7.72
CA GLY A 175 12.69 18.35 -8.74
C GLY A 175 11.94 18.23 -10.08
N GLY A 176 10.75 17.60 -10.07
CA GLY A 176 9.96 17.35 -11.28
C GLY A 176 10.44 16.17 -12.14
N ASP A 177 11.41 15.39 -11.66
CA ASP A 177 11.92 14.21 -12.36
C ASP A 177 11.07 12.97 -12.04
N ALA A 178 10.42 12.39 -13.06
CA ALA A 178 9.58 11.20 -12.91
C ALA A 178 10.34 9.94 -12.46
N ASN A 179 11.67 9.92 -12.62
CA ASN A 179 12.53 8.81 -12.22
C ASN A 179 13.12 8.94 -10.81
N ARG A 180 12.75 10.01 -10.10
CA ARG A 180 13.18 10.26 -8.72
C ARG A 180 11.95 10.65 -7.91
N PHE A 181 11.50 9.81 -7.00
CA PHE A 181 10.35 10.10 -6.13
C PHE A 181 10.75 10.12 -4.67
N SER A 182 10.06 10.91 -3.87
CA SER A 182 10.14 10.89 -2.42
C SER A 182 8.76 10.65 -1.82
N ARG A 183 8.68 9.85 -0.76
CA ARG A 183 7.45 9.58 -0.01
C ARG A 183 7.77 9.61 1.48
N ALA A 184 7.04 10.42 2.24
CA ALA A 184 7.16 10.44 3.69
C ALA A 184 6.49 9.21 4.30
N LEU A 185 7.16 8.56 5.26
CA LEU A 185 6.64 7.40 5.99
C LEU A 185 6.28 7.84 7.41
N GLY A 186 4.99 7.97 7.73
CA GLY A 186 4.47 8.35 9.05
C GLY A 186 5.38 9.30 9.85
N SER A 187 5.74 8.89 11.07
CA SER A 187 6.84 9.45 11.87
C SER A 187 8.14 8.65 11.72
N GLN A 188 8.21 7.75 10.74
CA GLN A 188 9.21 6.70 10.57
C GLN A 188 10.34 7.06 9.60
N GLY A 189 10.26 8.22 8.94
CA GLY A 189 11.31 8.77 8.09
C GLY A 189 10.82 9.08 6.68
N LEU A 190 11.75 8.99 5.74
CA LEU A 190 11.53 9.28 4.32
C LEU A 190 11.95 8.07 3.49
N VAL A 191 11.22 7.77 2.43
CA VAL A 191 11.68 6.83 1.40
C VAL A 191 11.85 7.55 0.07
N VAL A 192 12.89 7.18 -0.66
CA VAL A 192 13.22 7.72 -1.99
C VAL A 192 13.33 6.57 -2.97
N SER A 193 12.74 6.70 -4.16
CA SER A 193 12.99 5.78 -5.26
C SER A 193 13.84 6.44 -6.35
N LEU A 194 14.70 5.63 -6.95
CA LEU A 194 15.53 5.98 -8.11
C LEU A 194 15.32 4.91 -9.18
N THR A 195 14.67 5.28 -10.28
CA THR A 195 14.31 4.35 -11.36
C THR A 195 15.19 4.60 -12.58
N ASN A 196 15.83 3.53 -13.06
CA ASN A 196 16.65 3.56 -14.26
C ASN A 196 15.90 2.94 -15.43
N ASP A 197 15.30 3.76 -16.27
CA ASP A 197 14.64 3.29 -17.51
C ASP A 197 15.64 3.01 -18.66
N ASP A 198 16.94 3.26 -18.46
CA ASP A 198 17.96 2.97 -19.48
C ASP A 198 18.21 1.46 -19.62
N SER A 199 18.74 1.06 -20.77
CA SER A 199 19.12 -0.32 -21.08
C SER A 199 20.44 -0.78 -20.46
N THR A 200 21.10 0.08 -19.68
CA THR A 200 22.37 -0.22 -19.01
C THR A 200 22.34 0.25 -17.56
N ALA A 201 23.05 -0.44 -16.68
CA ALA A 201 23.22 0.00 -15.30
C ALA A 201 23.89 1.38 -15.24
N ARG A 202 23.44 2.23 -14.32
CA ARG A 202 23.99 3.58 -14.13
C ARG A 202 23.94 4.02 -12.67
N GLU A 203 24.85 4.91 -12.31
CA GLU A 203 24.78 5.59 -11.01
C GLU A 203 23.65 6.63 -11.05
N MET A 204 22.79 6.57 -10.02
CA MET A 204 21.73 7.55 -9.79
C MET A 204 21.92 8.14 -8.40
N SER A 205 21.59 9.42 -8.26
CA SER A 205 21.77 10.14 -7.00
C SER A 205 20.63 11.09 -6.72
N ILE A 206 20.40 11.35 -5.43
CA ILE A 206 19.70 12.54 -4.94
C ILE A 206 20.65 13.37 -4.08
N GLN A 207 20.46 14.68 -4.08
CA GLN A 207 21.03 15.54 -3.05
C GLN A 207 20.15 15.50 -1.79
N ILE A 208 20.79 15.63 -0.63
CA ILE A 208 20.09 15.61 0.67
C ILE A 208 19.19 16.85 0.83
N ASP A 209 19.59 17.99 0.28
CA ASP A 209 18.82 19.23 0.32
C ASP A 209 17.54 19.18 -0.54
N GLU A 210 17.56 18.46 -1.68
CA GLU A 210 16.39 18.20 -2.54
C GLU A 210 15.22 17.54 -1.78
N VAL A 211 15.52 16.85 -0.68
CA VAL A 211 14.53 16.17 0.17
C VAL A 211 14.32 16.83 1.53
N ASN A 212 14.72 18.10 1.66
CA ASN A 212 14.56 18.93 2.86
C ASN A 212 15.28 18.37 4.11
N LEU A 213 16.39 17.65 3.91
CA LEU A 213 17.25 17.16 4.99
C LEU A 213 18.54 17.99 5.12
N ALA A 214 18.49 19.25 4.67
CA ALA A 214 19.63 20.16 4.71
C ALA A 214 20.08 20.42 6.16
N GLY A 215 21.41 20.40 6.38
CA GLY A 215 22.02 20.60 7.70
C GLY A 215 22.56 19.32 8.35
N ASP A 216 22.26 18.14 7.79
CA ASP A 216 22.87 16.88 8.20
C ASP A 216 24.20 16.66 7.46
N ASP A 217 25.33 16.71 8.18
CA ASP A 217 26.68 16.51 7.61
C ASP A 217 26.85 15.12 6.95
N SER A 218 26.02 14.15 7.36
CA SER A 218 25.97 12.80 6.78
C SER A 218 24.62 12.16 7.10
N VAL A 219 23.96 11.64 6.06
CA VAL A 219 22.69 10.92 6.17
C VAL A 219 22.94 9.45 5.87
N MET A 220 22.32 8.58 6.66
CA MET A 220 22.30 7.15 6.40
C MET A 220 21.01 6.77 5.69
N ALA A 221 21.13 5.91 4.69
CA ALA A 221 20.02 5.25 4.05
C ALA A 221 20.20 3.73 4.09
N THR A 222 19.10 3.01 3.98
CA THR A 222 19.08 1.56 3.76
C THR A 222 18.35 1.31 2.44
N ASP A 223 19.00 0.58 1.54
CA ASP A 223 18.34 0.02 0.37
C ASP A 223 17.36 -1.06 0.82
N VAL A 224 16.07 -0.82 0.63
CA VAL A 224 14.96 -1.65 1.10
C VAL A 224 14.92 -2.99 0.36
N TRP A 225 15.41 -3.06 -0.88
CA TRP A 225 15.45 -4.32 -1.62
C TRP A 225 16.54 -5.26 -1.09
N THR A 226 17.69 -4.71 -0.70
CA THR A 226 18.89 -5.51 -0.38
C THR A 226 19.28 -5.48 1.11
N GLY A 227 18.69 -4.58 1.90
CA GLY A 227 19.10 -4.27 3.27
C GLY A 227 20.44 -3.56 3.38
N ARG A 228 21.08 -3.20 2.26
CA ARG A 228 22.41 -2.57 2.25
C ARG A 228 22.34 -1.16 2.79
N ARG A 229 23.17 -0.84 3.79
CA ARG A 229 23.34 0.53 4.28
C ARG A 229 24.20 1.35 3.34
N ILE A 230 23.76 2.57 3.08
CA ILE A 230 24.42 3.56 2.23
C ILE A 230 24.62 4.81 3.08
N ARG A 231 25.81 5.39 3.03
CA ARG A 231 26.11 6.66 3.68
C ARG A 231 26.22 7.72 2.59
N SER A 232 25.67 8.90 2.84
CA SER A 232 25.85 10.01 1.92
C SER A 232 27.32 10.44 1.84
N SER A 233 27.73 10.91 0.67
CA SER A 233 29.05 11.47 0.41
C SER A 233 28.90 12.74 -0.41
N GLY A 234 29.57 13.82 0.01
CA GLY A 234 29.48 15.11 -0.68
C GLY A 234 28.06 15.68 -0.77
N GLY A 235 27.20 15.39 0.22
CA GLY A 235 25.80 15.84 0.23
C GLY A 235 24.83 14.97 -0.58
N ALA A 236 25.30 13.88 -1.19
CA ALA A 236 24.48 13.02 -2.05
C ALA A 236 24.35 11.59 -1.53
N LEU A 237 23.20 10.97 -1.78
CA LEU A 237 23.01 9.52 -1.70
C LEU A 237 23.09 8.96 -3.12
N THR A 238 24.09 8.14 -3.39
CA THR A 238 24.37 7.57 -4.72
C THR A 238 24.27 6.05 -4.70
N VAL A 239 23.61 5.48 -5.70
CA VAL A 239 23.48 4.03 -5.89
C VAL A 239 23.61 3.66 -7.36
N LEU A 240 24.23 2.52 -7.63
CA LEU A 240 24.18 1.86 -8.94
C LEU A 240 22.81 1.17 -9.08
N VAL A 241 22.04 1.57 -10.09
CA VAL A 241 20.75 0.96 -10.42
C VAL A 241 20.92 0.18 -11.72
N ALA A 242 20.49 -1.09 -11.73
CA ALA A 242 20.57 -1.92 -12.93
C ALA A 242 19.68 -1.37 -14.06
N SER A 243 19.83 -1.90 -15.27
CA SER A 243 18.94 -1.55 -16.39
C SER A 243 17.50 -1.90 -16.05
N THR A 244 16.56 -1.01 -16.40
CA THR A 244 15.10 -1.19 -16.20
C THR A 244 14.69 -1.53 -14.75
N ASP A 245 15.50 -1.10 -13.78
CA ASP A 245 15.37 -1.44 -12.36
C ASP A 245 15.12 -0.19 -11.51
N SER A 246 14.76 -0.40 -10.24
CA SER A 246 14.58 0.66 -9.25
C SER A 246 15.30 0.35 -7.95
N ALA A 247 15.97 1.35 -7.40
CA ALA A 247 16.37 1.36 -6.00
C ALA A 247 15.26 2.01 -5.15
N LEU A 248 15.10 1.51 -3.92
CA LEU A 248 14.19 2.07 -2.92
C LEU A 248 14.99 2.29 -1.64
N LEU A 249 15.20 3.54 -1.26
CA LEU A 249 16.09 3.95 -0.19
C LEU A 249 15.28 4.51 0.97
N ARG A 250 15.30 3.83 2.11
CA ARG A 250 14.78 4.38 3.36
C ARG A 250 15.85 5.23 4.03
N ILE A 251 15.54 6.49 4.29
CA ILE A 251 16.40 7.45 4.95
C ILE A 251 15.98 7.59 6.43
N GLY A 252 16.95 7.49 7.33
CA GLY A 252 16.74 7.44 8.79
C GLY A 252 17.13 6.11 9.41
#